data_AF-A0A8H7NPB7-F1
#
_entry.id   AF-A0A8H7NPB7-F1
#
_cell.length_a   1.000
_cell.length_b   1.000
_cell.length_c   1.000
_cell.angle_alpha   90.00
_cell.angle_beta   90.00
_cell.angle_gamma   90.00
#
_symmetry.space_group_name_H-M   'P 1'
#
loop_
_entity.id
_entity.type
_entity.pdbx_description
1 polymer ?
#
loop_
_entity_poly.entity_id
_entity_poly.type
_entity_poly.pdbx_seq_one_letter_code
_entity_poly.pdbx_strand_id
1 'polypeptide(L)'
;MPPVTSQMLDVRREKNCVGITLDRKYFHVNRSFVKRSLRPSEWQINPVTGTVCVPRFGNERLLNESASMQFIAKNTNLPVPKLFACFEDDDAVCLVTEYIEGESMAKLPEEKRKVVEKEIEGHLETLRSLTSDIWGGPSGIVIPPYRVMVKAYRAQWKMKRRESKDLVFLS
;
A
#
# COMPACT_ATOMS: atom_id res chain seq x y z
N MET A 1 9.60 14.26 -21.91
CA MET A 1 8.54 15.08 -21.28
C MET A 1 9.19 16.11 -20.37
N PRO A 2 8.63 17.32 -20.26
CA PRO A 2 9.14 18.31 -19.31
C PRO A 2 8.95 17.79 -17.88
N PRO A 3 9.84 18.18 -16.96
CA PRO A 3 9.74 17.78 -15.56
C PRO A 3 8.42 18.24 -14.93
N VAL A 4 7.78 17.37 -14.15
CA VAL A 4 6.50 17.69 -13.50
C VAL A 4 6.76 17.96 -12.01
N THR A 5 6.34 19.12 -11.51
CA THR A 5 6.33 19.40 -10.06
C THR A 5 5.04 18.86 -9.43
N SER A 6 5.02 18.72 -8.10
CA SER A 6 3.79 18.39 -7.36
C SER A 6 2.64 19.34 -7.71
N GLN A 7 2.92 20.64 -7.75
CA GLN A 7 1.96 21.68 -8.12
C GLN A 7 1.42 21.49 -9.53
N MET A 8 2.27 21.14 -10.51
CA MET A 8 1.84 20.89 -11.88
C MET A 8 0.95 19.65 -11.99
N LEU A 9 1.25 18.58 -11.23
CA LEU A 9 0.39 17.39 -11.17
C LEU A 9 -0.97 17.72 -10.53
N ASP A 10 -0.98 18.53 -9.48
CA ASP A 10 -2.20 18.95 -8.81
C ASP A 10 -3.08 19.84 -9.69
N VAL A 11 -2.49 20.73 -10.48
CA VAL A 11 -3.23 21.54 -11.47
C VAL A 11 -3.81 20.66 -12.58
N ARG A 12 -3.09 19.61 -12.99
CA ARG A 12 -3.52 18.66 -14.04
C ARG A 12 -4.23 17.42 -13.47
N ARG A 13 -4.71 17.51 -12.22
CA ARG A 13 -5.30 16.39 -11.50
C ARG A 13 -6.49 15.82 -12.27
N GLU A 14 -6.47 14.51 -12.50
CA GLU A 14 -7.55 13.83 -13.22
C GLU A 14 -8.89 13.91 -12.46
N LYS A 15 -9.99 13.78 -13.20
CA LYS A 15 -11.32 13.67 -12.62
C LYS A 15 -11.36 12.52 -11.60
N ASN A 16 -11.99 12.76 -10.45
CA ASN A 16 -12.10 11.84 -9.32
C ASN A 16 -10.80 11.52 -8.57
N CYS A 17 -9.66 12.10 -8.96
CA CYS A 17 -8.45 12.00 -8.15
C CYS A 17 -8.62 12.85 -6.89
N VAL A 18 -8.47 12.22 -5.73
CA VAL A 18 -8.66 12.84 -4.42
C VAL A 18 -7.34 13.22 -3.75
N GLY A 19 -6.22 12.70 -4.24
CA GLY A 19 -4.91 13.04 -3.71
C GLY A 19 -3.76 12.46 -4.53
N ILE A 20 -2.60 13.10 -4.43
CA ILE A 20 -1.36 12.71 -5.10
C ILE A 20 -0.23 12.77 -4.05
N THR A 21 0.56 11.71 -3.97
CA THR A 21 1.80 11.65 -3.20
C THR A 21 3.00 11.51 -4.14
N LEU A 22 4.21 11.44 -3.59
CA LEU A 22 5.43 11.23 -4.38
C LEU A 22 5.47 9.88 -5.09
N ASP A 23 4.64 8.92 -4.68
CA ASP A 23 4.64 7.54 -5.18
C ASP A 23 3.30 7.08 -5.77
N ARG A 24 2.18 7.76 -5.46
CA ARG A 24 0.83 7.30 -5.79
C ARG A 24 -0.13 8.43 -6.16
N LYS A 25 -1.16 8.08 -6.91
CA LYS A 25 -2.44 8.81 -6.99
C LYS A 25 -3.55 8.00 -6.32
N TYR A 26 -4.50 8.72 -5.76
CA TYR A 26 -5.68 8.16 -5.12
C TYR A 26 -6.93 8.65 -5.84
N PHE A 27 -7.87 7.75 -6.08
CA PHE A 27 -9.14 8.08 -6.70
C PHE A 27 -10.30 7.54 -5.87
N HIS A 28 -11.40 8.29 -5.87
CA HIS A 28 -12.66 7.85 -5.30
C HIS A 28 -13.72 7.87 -6.39
N VAL A 29 -14.21 6.70 -6.77
CA VAL A 29 -15.18 6.53 -7.86
C VAL A 29 -16.35 5.70 -7.35
N ASN A 30 -17.52 6.33 -7.19
CA ASN A 30 -18.72 5.71 -6.64
C ASN A 30 -18.45 5.06 -5.27
N ARG A 31 -18.53 3.72 -5.17
CA ARG A 31 -18.23 2.93 -3.96
C ARG A 31 -16.87 2.24 -4.03
N SER A 32 -15.95 2.74 -4.83
CA SER A 32 -14.61 2.18 -5.03
C SER A 32 -13.53 3.18 -4.68
N PHE A 33 -12.48 2.69 -4.03
CA PHE A 33 -11.26 3.42 -3.78
C PHE A 33 -10.14 2.84 -4.64
N VAL A 34 -9.41 3.69 -5.36
CA VAL A 34 -8.33 3.26 -6.24
C VAL A 34 -7.02 3.87 -5.76
N LYS A 35 -6.02 3.02 -5.56
CA LYS A 35 -4.62 3.42 -5.42
C LYS A 35 -3.91 3.09 -6.71
N ARG A 36 -3.22 4.06 -7.30
CA ARG A 36 -2.43 3.86 -8.51
C ARG A 36 -1.00 4.33 -8.27
N SER A 37 0.01 3.56 -8.66
CA SER A 37 1.40 4.06 -8.64
C SER A 37 1.60 5.15 -9.70
N LEU A 38 2.57 6.03 -9.49
CA LEU A 38 2.91 7.04 -10.50
C LEU A 38 3.60 6.39 -11.70
N ARG A 39 3.14 6.77 -12.90
CA ARG A 39 3.81 6.44 -14.16
C ARG A 39 5.17 7.15 -14.24
N PRO A 40 6.14 6.65 -15.02
CA PRO A 40 7.41 7.36 -15.24
C PRO A 40 7.25 8.81 -15.70
N SER A 41 6.19 9.08 -16.48
CA SER A 41 5.80 10.42 -16.94
C SER A 41 5.30 11.36 -15.84
N GLU A 42 4.89 10.80 -14.70
CA GLU A 42 4.30 11.51 -13.57
C GLU A 42 5.29 11.64 -12.40
N TRP A 43 6.51 11.13 -12.54
CA TRP A 43 7.53 11.27 -11.49
C TRP A 43 7.87 12.73 -11.26
N GLN A 44 7.89 13.10 -9.98
CA GLN A 44 8.00 14.49 -9.57
C GLN A 44 9.45 14.94 -9.50
N ILE A 45 9.72 16.22 -9.74
CA ILE A 45 11.04 16.82 -9.48
C ILE A 45 11.08 17.43 -8.09
N ASN A 46 12.17 17.17 -7.38
CA ASN A 46 12.50 17.91 -6.17
C ASN A 46 12.86 19.37 -6.56
N PRO A 47 12.09 20.36 -6.12
CA PRO A 47 12.28 21.76 -6.55
C PRO A 47 13.60 22.36 -6.04
N VAL A 48 14.21 21.78 -5.01
CA VAL A 48 15.47 22.25 -4.42
C VAL A 48 16.67 21.66 -5.14
N THR A 49 16.67 20.35 -5.39
CA THR A 49 17.82 19.64 -5.97
C THR A 49 17.74 19.50 -7.49
N GLY A 50 16.57 19.73 -8.10
CA GLY A 50 16.34 19.53 -9.53
C GLY A 50 16.32 18.07 -9.97
N THR A 51 16.43 17.12 -9.04
CA THR A 51 16.47 15.68 -9.34
C THR A 51 15.08 15.07 -9.40
N VAL A 52 14.88 14.12 -10.31
CA VAL A 52 13.63 13.33 -10.40
C VAL A 52 13.52 12.39 -9.20
N CYS A 53 12.39 12.47 -8.50
CA CYS A 53 11.99 11.55 -7.44
C CYS A 53 11.40 10.28 -8.05
N VAL A 54 12.24 9.27 -8.23
CA VAL A 54 11.83 7.94 -8.71
C VAL A 54 11.22 7.14 -7.55
N PRO A 55 9.92 6.78 -7.58
CA PRO A 55 9.30 5.97 -6.53
C PRO A 55 9.91 4.57 -6.48
N ARG A 56 10.47 4.18 -5.33
CA ARG A 56 11.06 2.85 -5.15
C ARG A 56 10.01 1.84 -4.72
N PHE A 57 9.93 0.73 -5.47
CA PHE A 57 8.98 -0.35 -5.23
C PHE A 57 7.51 0.10 -5.31
N GLY A 58 7.19 1.11 -6.15
CA GLY A 58 5.83 1.68 -6.22
C GLY A 58 4.79 0.62 -6.60
N ASN A 59 5.08 -0.13 -7.67
CA ASN A 59 4.22 -1.20 -8.19
C ASN A 59 4.18 -2.39 -7.23
N GLU A 60 5.35 -2.83 -6.77
CA GLU A 60 5.56 -3.92 -5.84
C GLU A 60 4.80 -3.74 -4.52
N ARG A 61 4.75 -2.51 -4.00
CA ARG A 61 3.98 -2.20 -2.79
C ARG A 61 2.48 -2.42 -2.99
N LEU A 62 1.93 -2.07 -4.15
CA LEU A 62 0.50 -2.28 -4.45
C LEU A 62 0.18 -3.74 -4.73
N LEU A 63 1.06 -4.46 -5.42
CA LEU A 63 0.94 -5.90 -5.63
C LEU A 63 1.02 -6.66 -4.30
N ASN A 64 1.90 -6.24 -3.38
CA ASN A 64 1.98 -6.84 -2.07
C ASN A 64 0.75 -6.51 -1.21
N GLU A 65 0.22 -5.29 -1.31
CA GLU A 65 -1.02 -4.88 -0.63
C GLU A 65 -2.23 -5.70 -1.10
N SER A 66 -2.38 -5.92 -2.41
CA SER A 66 -3.46 -6.74 -2.98
C SER A 66 -3.38 -8.21 -2.55
N ALA A 67 -2.18 -8.80 -2.60
CA ALA A 67 -1.92 -10.16 -2.14
C ALA A 67 -2.21 -10.31 -0.64
N SER A 68 -1.82 -9.33 0.18
CA SER A 68 -2.13 -9.32 1.61
C SER A 68 -3.62 -9.28 1.90
N MET A 69 -4.39 -8.43 1.21
CA MET A 69 -5.85 -8.38 1.38
C MET A 69 -6.52 -9.70 0.99
N GLN A 70 -6.15 -10.30 -0.15
CA GLN A 70 -6.67 -11.60 -0.57
C GLN A 70 -6.32 -12.70 0.43
N PHE A 71 -5.08 -12.71 0.93
CA PHE A 71 -4.62 -13.69 1.90
C PHE A 71 -5.40 -13.58 3.22
N ILE A 72 -5.55 -12.37 3.75
CA ILE A 72 -6.30 -12.14 5.00
C ILE A 72 -7.77 -12.52 4.83
N ALA A 73 -8.42 -12.10 3.75
CA ALA A 73 -9.82 -12.43 3.46
C ALA A 73 -10.06 -13.94 3.30
N LYS A 74 -9.06 -14.68 2.79
CA LYS A 74 -9.16 -16.13 2.60
C LYS A 74 -8.91 -16.93 3.88
N ASN A 75 -8.02 -16.46 4.75
CA ASN A 75 -7.55 -17.23 5.91
C ASN A 75 -8.12 -16.75 7.25
N THR A 76 -8.88 -15.65 7.27
CA THR A 76 -9.44 -15.08 8.49
C THR A 76 -10.84 -14.53 8.25
N ASN A 77 -11.55 -14.23 9.34
CA ASN A 77 -12.84 -13.53 9.32
C ASN A 77 -12.68 -12.02 9.54
N LEU A 78 -11.47 -11.47 9.35
CA LEU A 78 -11.22 -10.05 9.57
C LEU A 78 -11.92 -9.20 8.51
N PRO A 79 -12.54 -8.08 8.91
CA PRO A 79 -13.18 -7.18 7.96
C PRO A 79 -12.10 -6.43 7.16
N VAL A 80 -11.81 -6.91 5.96
CA VAL A 80 -10.95 -6.22 4.98
C VAL A 80 -11.79 -5.75 3.79
N PRO A 81 -11.45 -4.59 3.17
CA PRO A 81 -12.18 -4.12 2.00
C PRO A 81 -12.17 -5.16 0.88
N LYS A 82 -13.31 -5.33 0.20
CA LYS A 82 -13.37 -6.25 -0.94
C LYS A 82 -12.44 -5.77 -2.05
N LEU A 83 -11.55 -6.65 -2.50
CA LEU A 83 -10.70 -6.39 -3.66
C LEU A 83 -11.51 -6.60 -4.94
N PHE A 84 -11.68 -5.55 -5.75
CA PHE A 84 -12.34 -5.65 -7.05
C PHE A 84 -11.36 -6.01 -8.15
N ALA A 85 -10.20 -5.36 -8.18
CA ALA A 85 -9.17 -5.63 -9.19
C ALA A 85 -7.78 -5.20 -8.71
N CYS A 86 -6.74 -5.86 -9.23
CA CYS A 86 -5.37 -5.40 -9.19
C CYS A 86 -4.71 -5.72 -10.54
N PHE A 87 -4.28 -4.70 -11.27
CA PHE A 87 -3.77 -4.85 -12.63
C PHE A 87 -2.73 -3.77 -12.94
N GLU A 88 -1.96 -4.00 -13.99
CA GLU A 88 -1.00 -3.03 -14.53
C GLU A 88 -1.58 -2.35 -15.78
N ASP A 89 -1.40 -1.04 -15.86
CA ASP A 89 -1.81 -0.19 -16.97
C ASP A 89 -0.78 0.94 -17.15
N ASP A 90 -0.14 0.98 -18.32
CA ASP A 90 0.84 2.01 -18.70
C ASP A 90 1.96 2.19 -17.65
N ASP A 91 2.65 1.08 -17.34
CA ASP A 91 3.72 0.95 -16.32
C ASP A 91 3.30 1.30 -14.87
N ALA A 92 2.00 1.52 -14.61
CA ALA A 92 1.46 1.78 -13.29
C ALA A 92 0.55 0.63 -12.84
N VAL A 93 0.69 0.23 -11.57
CA VAL A 93 -0.22 -0.74 -10.94
C VAL A 93 -1.40 0.01 -10.35
N CYS A 94 -2.60 -0.45 -10.70
CA CYS A 94 -3.86 -0.01 -10.12
C CYS A 94 -4.36 -1.07 -9.13
N LEU A 95 -4.70 -0.63 -7.92
CA LEU A 95 -5.35 -1.41 -6.88
C LEU A 95 -6.73 -0.82 -6.62
N VAL A 96 -7.78 -1.58 -6.95
CA VAL A 96 -9.18 -1.16 -6.85
C VAL A 96 -9.86 -1.96 -5.74
N THR A 97 -10.31 -1.25 -4.71
CA THR A 97 -11.00 -1.84 -3.56
C THR A 97 -12.38 -1.22 -3.37
N GLU A 98 -13.21 -1.89 -2.58
CA GLU A 98 -14.37 -1.27 -1.96
C GLU A 98 -13.96 -0.02 -1.16
N TYR A 99 -14.75 1.04 -1.28
CA TYR A 99 -14.67 2.19 -0.41
C TYR A 99 -15.48 1.90 0.86
N ILE A 100 -14.81 1.92 2.01
CA ILE A 100 -15.44 1.73 3.32
C ILE A 100 -15.73 3.09 3.92
N GLU A 101 -17.02 3.40 4.07
CA GLU A 101 -17.46 4.55 4.85
C GLU A 101 -17.22 4.26 6.33
N GLY A 102 -16.49 5.15 6.99
CA GLY A 102 -16.16 5.01 8.39
C GLY A 102 -15.73 6.32 9.00
N GLU A 103 -15.82 6.39 10.33
CA GLU A 103 -15.33 7.53 11.10
C GLU A 103 -14.01 7.18 11.77
N SER A 104 -13.18 8.20 11.96
CA SER A 104 -11.95 8.05 12.73
C SER A 104 -12.29 7.65 14.16
N MET A 105 -11.62 6.61 14.67
CA MET A 105 -11.74 6.17 16.06
C MET A 105 -11.51 7.30 17.08
N ALA A 106 -10.72 8.32 16.73
CA ALA A 106 -10.48 9.49 17.56
C ALA A 106 -11.72 10.38 17.77
N LYS A 107 -12.73 10.27 16.90
CA LYS A 107 -14.00 11.00 17.00
C LYS A 107 -15.08 10.23 17.76
N LEU A 108 -14.83 8.96 18.09
CA LEU A 108 -15.79 8.14 18.81
C LEU A 108 -15.84 8.52 20.30
N PRO A 109 -17.02 8.48 20.94
CA PRO A 109 -17.14 8.54 22.39
C PRO A 109 -16.32 7.43 23.06
N GLU A 110 -15.79 7.69 24.25
CA GLU A 110 -14.89 6.78 24.96
C GLU A 110 -15.49 5.37 25.15
N GLU A 111 -16.78 5.28 25.47
CA GLU A 111 -17.50 4.01 25.65
C GLU A 111 -17.48 3.15 24.38
N LYS A 112 -17.75 3.76 23.22
CA LYS A 112 -17.69 3.06 21.92
C LYS A 112 -16.24 2.72 21.55
N ARG A 113 -15.30 3.60 21.88
CA ARG A 113 -13.88 3.37 21.60
C ARG A 113 -13.35 2.14 22.32
N LYS A 114 -13.71 1.92 23.59
CA LYS A 114 -13.31 0.74 24.36
C LYS A 114 -13.80 -0.58 23.75
N VAL A 115 -14.99 -0.57 23.15
CA VAL A 115 -15.52 -1.74 22.42
C VAL A 115 -14.66 -2.03 21.19
N VAL A 116 -14.38 -1.01 20.39
CA VAL A 116 -13.55 -1.13 19.17
C VAL A 116 -12.11 -1.53 19.51
N GLU A 117 -11.54 -1.00 20.59
CA GLU A 117 -10.19 -1.36 21.06
C GLU A 117 -10.08 -2.87 21.33
N LYS A 118 -11.09 -3.46 22.00
CA LYS A 118 -11.13 -4.90 22.28
C LYS A 118 -11.27 -5.74 20.99
N GLU A 119 -12.05 -5.27 20.02
CA GLU A 119 -12.16 -5.94 18.71
C GLU A 119 -10.83 -5.92 17.95
N ILE A 120 -10.15 -4.77 17.93
CA ILE A 120 -8.83 -4.60 17.31
C ILE A 120 -7.78 -5.50 17.97
N GLU A 121 -7.79 -5.65 19.29
CA GLU A 121 -6.91 -6.58 20.00
C GLU A 121 -7.08 -8.03 19.50
N GLY A 122 -8.33 -8.51 19.40
CA GLY A 122 -8.61 -9.83 18.83
C GLY A 122 -8.18 -9.97 17.37
N HIS A 123 -8.30 -8.89 16.58
CA HIS A 123 -7.79 -8.85 15.21
C HIS A 123 -6.27 -8.96 15.15
N LEU A 124 -5.56 -8.28 16.06
CA LEU A 124 -4.10 -8.34 16.17
C LEU A 124 -3.62 -9.74 16.57
N GLU A 125 -4.30 -10.40 17.51
CA GLU A 125 -3.99 -11.79 17.88
C GLU A 125 -4.15 -12.73 16.68
N THR A 126 -5.24 -12.58 15.92
CA THR A 126 -5.47 -13.36 14.70
C THR A 126 -4.35 -13.12 13.69
N LEU A 127 -3.99 -11.87 13.41
CA LEU A 127 -2.93 -11.54 12.46
C LEU A 127 -1.55 -12.05 12.91
N ARG A 128 -1.26 -12.02 14.22
CA ARG A 128 0.00 -12.57 14.79
C ARG A 128 0.10 -14.08 14.63
N SER A 129 -1.03 -14.78 14.59
CA SER A 129 -1.04 -16.23 14.35
C SER A 129 -0.72 -16.62 12.90
N LEU A 130 -0.82 -15.66 11.96
CA LEU A 130 -0.48 -15.88 10.56
C LEU A 130 1.04 -15.80 10.37
N THR A 131 1.67 -16.97 10.24
CA THR A 131 3.12 -17.08 10.03
C THR A 131 3.49 -17.68 8.68
N SER A 132 4.75 -17.46 8.29
CA SER A 132 5.34 -17.88 7.02
C SER A 132 6.81 -18.26 7.20
N ASP A 133 7.33 -19.06 6.27
CA ASP A 133 8.75 -19.33 6.07
C ASP A 133 9.32 -18.58 4.85
N ILE A 134 8.47 -17.82 4.15
CA ILE A 134 8.82 -16.98 2.99
C ILE A 134 8.88 -15.52 3.45
N TRP A 135 9.94 -14.82 3.03
CA TRP A 135 10.14 -13.40 3.32
C TRP A 135 9.22 -12.51 2.49
N GLY A 136 8.89 -11.34 3.05
CA GLY A 136 7.99 -10.38 2.42
C GLY A 136 6.54 -10.63 2.81
N GLY A 137 5.61 -10.07 2.03
CA GLY A 137 4.19 -10.38 2.19
C GLY A 137 3.80 -11.70 1.51
N PRO A 138 2.49 -12.01 1.43
CA PRO A 138 2.00 -13.23 0.78
C PRO A 138 2.36 -13.38 -0.69
N SER A 139 2.78 -12.29 -1.35
CA SER A 139 3.31 -12.29 -2.72
C SER A 139 4.75 -12.82 -2.83
N GLY A 140 5.48 -12.93 -1.71
CA GLY A 140 6.92 -13.19 -1.68
C GLY A 140 7.77 -11.98 -2.08
N ILE A 141 7.16 -10.83 -2.39
CA ILE A 141 7.87 -9.60 -2.72
C ILE A 141 8.44 -9.00 -1.44
N VAL A 142 9.77 -8.86 -1.41
CA VAL A 142 10.49 -8.28 -0.28
C VAL A 142 10.72 -6.80 -0.53
N ILE A 143 10.10 -5.98 0.32
CA ILE A 143 10.23 -4.52 0.28
C ILE A 143 11.03 -4.11 1.52
N PRO A 144 12.31 -3.77 1.38
CA PRO A 144 13.15 -3.50 2.54
C PRO A 144 12.78 -2.17 3.21
N PRO A 145 13.13 -1.99 4.50
CA PRO A 145 12.97 -0.72 5.18
C PRO A 145 13.70 0.43 4.47
N TYR A 146 13.19 1.66 4.64
CA TYR A 146 13.74 2.85 3.97
C TYR A 146 15.25 3.04 4.19
N ARG A 147 15.74 2.79 5.40
CA ARG A 147 17.17 2.90 5.74
C ARG A 147 18.05 1.97 4.89
N VAL A 148 17.56 0.77 4.58
CA VAL A 148 18.26 -0.19 3.73
C VAL A 148 18.18 0.27 2.27
N MET A 149 17.01 0.73 1.81
CA MET A 149 16.85 1.25 0.45
C MET A 149 17.81 2.43 0.19
N VAL A 150 17.97 3.37 1.12
CA VAL A 150 18.88 4.53 0.93
C VAL A 150 20.34 4.09 0.75
N LYS A 151 20.79 3.02 1.40
CA LYS A 151 22.17 2.55 1.33
C LYS A 151 22.44 1.56 0.20
N ALA A 152 21.45 0.75 -0.16
CA ALA A 152 21.60 -0.31 -1.15
C ALA A 152 20.68 -0.06 -2.35
N TYR A 153 21.28 0.23 -3.50
CA TYR A 153 20.55 0.38 -4.76
C TYR A 153 20.31 -1.00 -5.39
N ARG A 154 19.32 -1.74 -4.87
CA ARG A 154 18.90 -3.04 -5.40
C ARG A 154 17.43 -3.01 -5.76
N ALA A 155 17.13 -3.34 -7.02
CA ALA A 155 15.76 -3.42 -7.53
C ALA A 155 14.99 -4.64 -6.99
N GLN A 156 15.68 -5.70 -6.57
CA GLN A 156 15.05 -6.93 -6.06
C GLN A 156 15.85 -7.52 -4.89
N TRP A 157 15.13 -8.13 -3.95
CA TRP A 157 15.69 -8.79 -2.77
C TRP A 157 15.29 -10.26 -2.78
N LYS A 158 16.17 -11.11 -3.29
CA LYS A 158 15.98 -12.57 -3.31
C LYS A 158 16.48 -13.14 -1.97
N MET A 159 15.54 -13.47 -1.10
CA MET A 159 15.82 -14.05 0.21
C MET A 159 15.73 -15.57 0.16
N LYS A 160 16.58 -16.26 0.93
CA LYS A 160 16.45 -17.71 1.12
C LYS A 160 15.23 -18.00 2.00
N ARG A 161 14.48 -19.04 1.66
CA ARG A 161 13.40 -19.58 2.51
C ARG A 161 13.98 -19.92 3.89
N ARG A 162 13.23 -19.62 4.94
CA ARG A 162 13.61 -20.02 6.30
C ARG A 162 13.25 -21.48 6.55
N GLU A 163 14.00 -22.12 7.42
CA GLU A 163 13.68 -23.47 7.89
C GLU A 163 12.48 -23.45 8.86
N SER A 164 12.32 -22.35 9.60
CA SER A 164 11.23 -22.10 10.53
C SER A 164 10.12 -21.24 9.91
N LYS A 165 8.87 -21.49 10.33
CA LYS A 165 7.67 -20.71 9.97
C LYS A 165 7.33 -19.69 11.06
N ASP A 166 8.26 -18.78 11.32
CA ASP A 166 8.20 -17.78 12.38
C ASP A 166 8.14 -16.34 11.85
N LEU A 167 8.09 -16.14 10.53
CA LEU A 167 7.91 -14.81 9.95
C LEU A 167 6.43 -14.41 10.05
N VAL A 168 6.15 -13.30 10.73
CA VAL A 168 4.82 -12.69 10.75
C VAL A 168 4.71 -11.74 9.56
N PHE A 169 3.56 -11.73 8.87
CA PHE A 169 3.31 -10.87 7.71
C PHE A 169 3.22 -9.37 8.04
N LEU A 170 3.39 -9.00 9.31
CA LEU A 170 3.39 -7.62 9.81
C LEU A 170 4.81 -7.23 10.25
N SER A 171 5.44 -6.34 9.49
CA SER A 171 6.62 -5.58 9.89
C SER A 171 6.42 -4.09 9.62
#